data_AF-A0A919UQ80-F1
#
_entry.id   AF-A0A919UQ80-F1
#
_cell.length_a   1.000
_cell.length_b   1.000
_cell.length_c   1.000
_cell.angle_alpha   90.00
_cell.angle_beta   90.00
_cell.angle_gamma   90.00
#
_symmetry.space_group_name_H-M   'P 1'
#
loop_
_entity.id
_entity.type
_entity.pdbx_description
1 polymer ?
#
loop_
_entity_poly.entity_id
_entity_poly.type
_entity_poly.pdbx_seq_one_letter_code
_entity_poly.pdbx_strand_id
1 'polypeptide(L)'
;MIARPWLKRAGKGFSMDLRREIHEEMRLLRGRTSEITGVLTCTVDGMLVSADISGPVDQTAALTSAVLSMSRRMTDLTQTGDLVETLISGSRGYTACYAAGPKLVLTVLAAQGANLGLLRIEGRKTAAKIAAIVEHE
;
A
#
# COMPACT_ATOMS: atom_id res chain seq x y z
N MET A 1 -11.85 -5.76 -21.24
CA MET A 1 -12.07 -4.80 -20.14
C MET A 1 -12.63 -5.58 -18.95
N ILE A 2 -11.79 -5.97 -17.99
CA ILE A 2 -12.22 -6.82 -16.86
C ILE A 2 -13.00 -5.93 -15.89
N ALA A 3 -14.26 -6.26 -15.62
CA ALA A 3 -15.06 -5.57 -14.61
C ALA A 3 -14.32 -5.64 -13.26
N ARG A 4 -14.17 -4.49 -12.58
CA ARG A 4 -13.50 -4.37 -11.27
C ARG A 4 -14.55 -4.30 -10.15
N PRO A 5 -15.10 -5.45 -9.68
CA PRO A 5 -16.25 -5.49 -8.76
C PRO A 5 -16.03 -4.79 -7.41
N TRP A 6 -14.80 -4.58 -6.98
CA TRP A 6 -14.45 -3.86 -5.75
C TRP A 6 -14.72 -2.34 -5.81
N LEU A 7 -14.87 -1.75 -6.99
CA LEU A 7 -15.20 -0.32 -7.15
C LEU A 7 -16.48 0.09 -6.41
N LYS A 8 -17.43 -0.85 -6.24
CA LYS A 8 -18.69 -0.61 -5.50
C LYS A 8 -18.53 -0.63 -3.97
N ARG A 9 -17.41 -1.15 -3.46
CA ARG A 9 -17.13 -1.30 -2.01
C ARG A 9 -15.95 -0.46 -1.53
N ALA A 10 -15.21 0.16 -2.46
CA ALA A 10 -14.10 1.04 -2.12
C ALA A 10 -14.59 2.23 -1.26
N GLY A 11 -13.97 2.36 -0.07
CA GLY A 11 -14.23 3.30 1.02
C GLY A 11 -15.46 4.20 0.91
N LYS A 12 -16.54 3.87 1.63
CA LYS A 12 -17.46 4.89 2.12
C LYS A 12 -16.63 5.84 3.00
N GLY A 13 -16.28 7.02 2.49
CA GLY A 13 -15.46 8.00 3.23
C GLY A 13 -14.40 8.74 2.41
N PHE A 14 -14.14 8.35 1.16
CA PHE A 14 -13.19 9.06 0.27
C PHE A 14 -13.89 9.58 -0.99
N SER A 15 -13.64 10.84 -1.35
CA SER A 15 -14.16 11.42 -2.59
C SER A 15 -13.62 10.70 -3.84
N MET A 16 -14.28 10.87 -4.98
CA MET A 16 -13.80 10.31 -6.25
C MET A 16 -12.51 11.00 -6.72
N ASP A 17 -12.37 12.29 -6.44
CA ASP A 17 -11.19 13.08 -6.79
C ASP A 17 -9.96 12.61 -6.02
N LEU A 18 -10.10 12.44 -4.70
CA LEU A 18 -9.03 11.91 -3.86
C LEU A 18 -8.58 10.51 -4.29
N ARG A 19 -9.54 9.62 -4.60
CA ARG A 19 -9.20 8.27 -5.12
C ARG A 19 -8.42 8.32 -6.42
N ARG A 20 -8.72 9.27 -7.30
CA ARG A 20 -8.00 9.48 -8.56
C ARG A 20 -6.58 9.97 -8.31
N GLU A 21 -6.38 10.91 -7.39
CA GLU A 21 -5.06 11.42 -7.01
C GLU A 21 -4.17 10.32 -6.40
N ILE A 22 -4.72 9.51 -5.48
CA ILE A 22 -4.01 8.35 -4.92
C ILE A 22 -3.64 7.36 -6.02
N HIS A 23 -4.57 7.07 -6.94
CA HIS A 23 -4.30 6.16 -8.04
C HIS A 23 -3.18 6.67 -8.96
N GLU A 24 -3.13 7.96 -9.22
CA GLU A 24 -2.06 8.57 -10.02
C GLU A 24 -0.70 8.46 -9.33
N GLU A 25 -0.60 8.72 -8.02
CA GLU A 25 0.65 8.52 -7.29
C GLU A 25 1.12 7.06 -7.28
N MET A 26 0.20 6.11 -7.19
CA MET A 26 0.50 4.68 -7.35
C MET A 26 1.03 4.36 -8.77
N ARG A 27 0.44 4.96 -9.80
CA ARG A 27 0.90 4.80 -11.19
C ARG A 27 2.30 5.38 -11.39
N LEU A 28 2.59 6.56 -10.81
CA LEU A 28 3.90 7.18 -10.83
C LEU A 28 4.95 6.35 -10.07
N LEU A 29 4.58 5.70 -8.97
CA LEU A 29 5.47 4.75 -8.28
C LEU A 29 5.87 3.59 -9.22
N ARG A 30 4.91 2.97 -9.92
CA ARG A 30 5.22 1.90 -10.89
C ARG A 30 6.11 2.37 -12.04
N GLY A 31 5.97 3.62 -12.47
CA GLY A 31 6.84 4.23 -13.47
C GLY A 31 8.29 4.46 -13.01
N ARG A 32 8.49 4.69 -11.70
CA ARG A 32 9.82 4.91 -11.09
C ARG A 32 10.55 3.62 -10.71
N THR A 33 9.84 2.50 -10.62
CA THR A 33 10.41 1.20 -10.22
C THR A 33 9.77 0.09 -11.04
N SER A 34 10.48 -0.33 -12.09
CA SER A 34 9.98 -1.29 -13.09
C SER A 34 9.65 -2.68 -12.52
N GLU A 35 10.27 -3.05 -11.41
CA GLU A 35 10.12 -4.34 -10.75
C GLU A 35 8.84 -4.44 -9.91
N ILE A 36 8.08 -3.33 -9.78
CA ILE A 36 6.78 -3.32 -9.10
C ILE A 36 5.72 -3.97 -10.01
N THR A 37 5.27 -5.15 -9.57
CA THR A 37 4.28 -5.96 -10.27
C THR A 37 2.85 -5.63 -9.87
N GLY A 38 2.67 -4.93 -8.75
CA GLY A 38 1.36 -4.45 -8.32
C GLY A 38 1.43 -3.51 -7.13
N VAL A 39 0.38 -2.72 -6.96
CA VAL A 39 0.26 -1.75 -5.87
C VAL A 39 -1.19 -1.59 -5.46
N LEU A 40 -1.46 -1.43 -4.18
CA LEU A 40 -2.77 -1.05 -3.66
C LEU A 40 -2.65 -0.11 -2.48
N THR A 41 -3.72 0.61 -2.19
CA THR A 41 -3.88 1.39 -0.97
C THR A 41 -5.21 1.05 -0.34
N CYS A 42 -5.20 0.83 0.96
CA CYS A 42 -6.37 0.55 1.77
C CYS A 42 -6.33 1.33 3.09
N THR A 43 -7.45 1.38 3.80
CA THR A 43 -7.47 1.91 5.17
C THR A 43 -6.71 0.98 6.11
N VAL A 44 -6.38 1.49 7.30
CA VAL A 44 -5.83 0.68 8.39
C VAL A 44 -6.76 -0.46 8.84
N ASP A 45 -8.06 -0.38 8.53
CA ASP A 45 -9.06 -1.43 8.78
C ASP A 45 -9.22 -2.41 7.60
N GLY A 46 -8.42 -2.25 6.53
CA GLY A 46 -8.41 -3.15 5.37
C GLY A 46 -9.47 -2.84 4.32
N MET A 47 -10.11 -1.67 4.38
CA MET A 47 -11.05 -1.24 3.33
C MET A 47 -10.29 -0.69 2.13
N LEU A 48 -10.56 -1.22 0.94
CA LEU A 48 -9.89 -0.80 -0.28
C LEU A 48 -10.16 0.67 -0.63
N VAL A 49 -9.12 1.40 -1.04
CA VAL A 49 -9.21 2.77 -1.58
C VAL A 49 -8.89 2.80 -3.06
N SER A 50 -7.75 2.24 -3.46
CA SER A 50 -7.29 2.15 -4.85
C SER A 50 -6.43 0.91 -5.05
N ALA A 51 -6.46 0.32 -6.25
CA ALA A 51 -5.67 -0.84 -6.58
C ALA A 51 -5.25 -0.89 -8.06
N ASP A 52 -4.05 -1.39 -8.26
CA ASP A 52 -3.48 -1.84 -9.51
C ASP A 52 -2.69 -3.14 -9.26
N ILE A 53 -3.43 -4.22 -9.04
CA ILE A 53 -2.91 -5.59 -8.90
C ILE A 53 -3.77 -6.54 -9.75
N SER A 54 -3.19 -7.64 -10.23
CA SER A 54 -3.92 -8.69 -10.97
C SER A 54 -4.56 -9.76 -10.07
N GLY A 55 -4.29 -9.72 -8.76
CA GLY A 55 -4.65 -10.77 -7.80
C GLY A 55 -5.90 -10.47 -6.95
N PRO A 56 -6.09 -11.21 -5.83
CA PRO A 56 -7.25 -11.08 -4.94
C PRO A 56 -7.20 -9.77 -4.14
N VAL A 57 -7.76 -8.70 -4.69
CA VAL A 57 -7.67 -7.33 -4.16
C VAL A 57 -8.20 -7.20 -2.73
N ASP A 58 -9.44 -7.64 -2.48
CA ASP A 58 -10.10 -7.48 -1.18
C ASP A 58 -9.35 -8.26 -0.08
N GLN A 59 -8.88 -9.48 -0.39
CA GLN A 59 -8.09 -10.29 0.53
C GLN A 59 -6.72 -9.68 0.81
N THR A 60 -6.08 -9.09 -0.21
CA THR A 60 -4.78 -8.44 -0.05
C THR A 60 -4.90 -7.18 0.82
N ALA A 61 -5.98 -6.41 0.69
CA ALA A 61 -6.26 -5.25 1.55
C ALA A 61 -6.52 -5.66 3.01
N ALA A 62 -7.35 -6.69 3.23
CA ALA A 62 -7.60 -7.22 4.57
C ALA A 62 -6.32 -7.74 5.25
N LEU A 63 -5.50 -8.52 4.53
CA LEU A 63 -4.23 -9.03 5.04
C LEU A 63 -3.20 -7.92 5.29
N THR A 64 -3.19 -6.87 4.45
CA THR A 64 -2.35 -5.69 4.65
C THR A 64 -2.63 -5.06 6.02
N SER A 65 -3.90 -4.83 6.35
CA SER A 65 -4.32 -4.29 7.64
C SER A 65 -3.89 -5.17 8.83
N ALA A 66 -4.09 -6.49 8.71
CA ALA A 66 -3.67 -7.43 9.73
C ALA A 66 -2.14 -7.41 9.94
N VAL A 67 -1.37 -7.44 8.84
CA VAL A 67 0.10 -7.38 8.86
C VAL A 67 0.59 -6.08 9.50
N LEU A 68 0.02 -4.94 9.15
CA LEU A 68 0.37 -3.66 9.76
C LEU A 68 0.12 -3.68 11.27
N SER A 69 -1.05 -4.16 11.70
CA SER A 69 -1.44 -4.22 13.11
C SER A 69 -0.49 -5.11 13.92
N MET A 70 -0.17 -6.30 13.39
CA MET A 70 0.81 -7.20 14.01
C MET A 70 2.22 -6.59 14.05
N SER A 71 2.62 -5.91 12.97
CA SER A 71 3.95 -5.29 12.87
C SER A 71 4.11 -4.14 13.86
N ARG A 72 3.10 -3.27 14.02
CA ARG A 72 3.07 -2.22 15.05
C ARG A 72 3.16 -2.81 16.44
N ARG A 73 2.37 -3.84 16.72
CA ARG A 73 2.41 -4.51 18.02
C ARG A 73 3.79 -5.12 18.31
N MET A 74 4.44 -5.68 17.29
CA MET A 74 5.79 -6.23 17.41
C MET A 74 6.83 -5.13 17.68
N THR A 75 6.77 -3.99 16.97
CA THR A 75 7.71 -2.88 17.19
C THR A 75 7.57 -2.30 18.59
N ASP A 76 6.35 -2.21 19.12
CA ASP A 76 6.09 -1.78 20.50
C ASP A 76 6.68 -2.76 21.52
N LEU A 77 6.40 -4.07 21.35
CA LEU A 77 6.89 -5.12 22.25
C LEU A 77 8.42 -5.23 22.28
N THR A 78 9.05 -5.04 21.12
CA THR A 78 10.51 -5.12 20.96
C THR A 78 11.22 -3.81 21.28
N GLN A 79 10.48 -2.73 21.55
CA GLN A 79 11.00 -1.38 21.77
C GLN A 79 11.88 -0.88 20.61
N THR A 80 11.50 -1.23 19.38
CA THR A 80 12.25 -0.85 18.16
C THR A 80 11.81 0.52 17.59
N GLY A 81 10.94 1.23 18.31
CA GLY A 81 10.36 2.51 17.89
C GLY A 81 9.14 2.33 16.97
N ASP A 82 8.83 3.36 16.19
CA ASP A 82 7.66 3.35 15.31
C ASP A 82 7.81 2.39 14.13
N LEU A 83 6.71 1.73 13.75
CA LEU A 83 6.68 0.94 12.53
C LEU A 83 6.88 1.83 11.31
N VAL A 84 8.04 1.69 10.65
CA VAL A 84 8.33 2.43 9.41
C VAL A 84 7.83 1.69 8.17
N GLU A 85 8.04 0.37 8.11
CA GLU A 85 7.51 -0.49 7.04
C GLU A 85 7.55 -1.97 7.46
N THR A 86 6.80 -2.80 6.74
CA THR A 86 6.89 -4.25 6.82
C THR A 86 7.32 -4.80 5.46
N LEU A 87 8.33 -5.67 5.43
CA LEU A 87 8.78 -6.37 4.22
C LEU A 87 8.59 -7.88 4.38
N ILE A 88 7.81 -8.48 3.50
CA ILE A 88 7.60 -9.92 3.40
C ILE A 88 8.40 -10.42 2.19
N SER A 89 9.36 -11.30 2.45
CA SER A 89 10.18 -11.96 1.40
C SER A 89 9.60 -13.33 1.09
N GLY A 90 9.10 -13.51 -0.13
CA GLY A 90 8.67 -14.79 -0.66
C GLY A 90 9.67 -15.34 -1.66
N SER A 91 9.60 -16.63 -1.96
CA SER A 91 10.47 -17.29 -2.94
C SER A 91 10.33 -16.76 -4.38
N ARG A 92 9.28 -15.96 -4.65
CA ARG A 92 8.96 -15.40 -5.98
C ARG A 92 8.90 -13.88 -6.02
N GLY A 93 9.32 -13.20 -4.96
CA GLY A 93 9.26 -11.74 -4.89
C GLY A 93 8.96 -11.23 -3.48
N TYR A 94 8.49 -9.99 -3.41
CA TYR A 94 8.36 -9.24 -2.17
C TYR A 94 7.00 -8.57 -2.06
N THR A 95 6.52 -8.46 -0.83
CA THR A 95 5.40 -7.58 -0.47
C THR A 95 5.90 -6.59 0.57
N ALA A 96 5.79 -5.29 0.28
CA ALA A 96 6.16 -4.23 1.21
C ALA A 96 4.93 -3.41 1.59
N CYS A 97 4.73 -3.15 2.88
CA CYS A 97 3.65 -2.32 3.41
C CYS A 97 4.24 -1.07 4.07
N TYR A 98 3.76 0.10 3.68
CA TYR A 98 4.19 1.40 4.20
C TYR A 98 2.99 2.13 4.79
N ALA A 99 3.14 2.68 5.99
CA ALA A 99 2.11 3.57 6.55
C ALA A 99 2.00 4.83 5.68
N ALA A 100 0.78 5.17 5.26
CA ALA A 100 0.45 6.38 4.51
C ALA A 100 -0.43 7.28 5.40
N GLY A 101 0.23 7.94 6.36
CA GLY A 101 -0.45 8.68 7.41
C GLY A 101 -1.19 7.77 8.40
N PRO A 102 -2.10 8.32 9.22
CA PRO A 102 -2.80 7.54 10.25
C PRO A 102 -3.94 6.68 9.69
N LYS A 103 -4.46 7.03 8.50
CA LYS A 103 -5.69 6.42 7.96
C LYS A 103 -5.42 5.31 6.93
N LEU A 104 -4.31 5.40 6.18
CA LEU A 104 -4.06 4.55 5.02
C LEU A 104 -2.76 3.75 5.11
N VAL A 105 -2.68 2.72 4.27
CA VAL A 105 -1.51 1.88 4.06
C VAL A 105 -1.29 1.71 2.57
N LEU A 106 -0.05 1.90 2.12
CA LEU A 106 0.40 1.57 0.77
C LEU A 106 1.04 0.17 0.76
N THR A 107 0.51 -0.74 -0.04
CA THR A 107 1.08 -2.08 -0.24
C THR A 107 1.63 -2.20 -1.66
N VAL A 108 2.87 -2.66 -1.76
CA VAL A 108 3.61 -2.79 -3.01
C VAL A 108 4.05 -4.24 -3.18
N LEU A 109 3.74 -4.82 -4.35
CA LEU A 109 4.20 -6.13 -4.78
C LEU A 109 5.36 -5.94 -5.76
N ALA A 110 6.47 -6.63 -5.52
CA ALA A 110 7.66 -6.55 -6.36
C ALA A 110 8.15 -7.93 -6.78
N ALA A 111 8.71 -8.03 -7.98
CA ALA A 111 9.26 -9.27 -8.51
C ALA A 111 10.50 -9.73 -7.72
N GLN A 112 10.86 -11.00 -7.89
CA GLN A 112 12.16 -11.50 -7.42
C GLN A 112 13.30 -10.70 -8.05
N GLY A 113 14.32 -10.38 -7.26
CA GLY A 113 15.47 -9.58 -7.72
C GLY A 113 15.21 -8.07 -7.75
N ALA A 114 14.04 -7.60 -7.30
CA ALA A 114 13.79 -6.17 -7.16
C ALA A 114 14.84 -5.49 -6.28
N ASN A 115 15.25 -4.28 -6.66
CA ASN A 115 16.13 -3.46 -5.84
C ASN A 115 15.38 -2.98 -4.58
N LEU A 116 15.59 -3.67 -3.45
CA LEU A 116 14.92 -3.38 -2.18
C LEU A 116 15.26 -2.00 -1.62
N GLY A 117 16.48 -1.49 -1.89
CA GLY A 117 16.87 -0.14 -1.50
C GLY A 117 16.02 0.92 -2.21
N LEU A 118 15.89 0.77 -3.53
CA LEU A 118 15.05 1.66 -4.35
C LEU A 118 13.55 1.51 -3.98
N LEU A 119 13.08 0.28 -3.79
CA LEU A 119 11.70 0.01 -3.36
C LEU A 119 11.35 0.72 -2.05
N ARG A 120 12.28 0.72 -1.08
CA ARG A 120 12.12 1.40 0.20
C ARG A 120 12.06 2.92 0.04
N ILE A 121 12.96 3.50 -0.76
CA ILE A 121 13.01 4.95 -1.02
C ILE A 121 11.72 5.40 -1.71
N GLU A 122 11.35 4.77 -2.83
CA GLU A 122 10.20 5.18 -3.64
C GLU A 122 8.87 4.83 -2.98
N GLY A 123 8.80 3.70 -2.26
CA GLY A 123 7.64 3.29 -1.47
C GLY A 123 7.31 4.29 -0.37
N ARG A 124 8.29 4.66 0.46
CA ARG A 124 8.10 5.67 1.52
C ARG A 124 7.73 7.04 0.97
N LYS A 125 8.42 7.48 -0.08
CA LYS A 125 8.13 8.75 -0.74
C LYS A 125 6.69 8.79 -1.25
N THR A 126 6.21 7.70 -1.83
CA THR A 126 4.84 7.60 -2.33
C THR A 126 3.82 7.52 -1.19
N ALA A 127 4.11 6.77 -0.12
CA ALA A 127 3.23 6.70 1.05
C ALA A 127 3.07 8.07 1.73
N ALA A 128 4.14 8.87 1.84
CA ALA A 128 4.09 10.23 2.37
C ALA A 128 3.22 11.16 1.51
N LYS A 129 3.31 11.05 0.18
CA LYS A 129 2.44 11.83 -0.72
C LYS A 129 0.97 11.41 -0.61
N ILE A 130 0.69 10.11 -0.52
CA ILE A 130 -0.67 9.61 -0.30
C ILE A 130 -1.22 10.12 1.04
N ALA A 131 -0.40 10.18 2.09
CA ALA A 131 -0.78 10.76 3.36
C ALA A 131 -1.19 12.23 3.22
N ALA A 132 -0.37 13.03 2.52
CA ALA A 132 -0.64 14.44 2.27
C ALA A 132 -1.95 14.67 1.52
N ILE A 133 -2.28 13.84 0.51
CA ILE A 133 -3.55 13.91 -0.21
C ILE A 133 -4.76 13.80 0.73
N VAL A 134 -4.66 12.98 1.79
CA VAL A 134 -5.75 12.74 2.75
C VAL A 134 -5.79 13.75 3.90
N GLU A 135 -4.69 14.44 4.18
CA GLU A 135 -4.61 15.48 5.22
C GLU A 135 -5.16 16.84 4.75
N HIS A 136 -5.25 17.05 3.42
CA HIS A 136 -5.76 18.28 2.82
C HIS A 136 -7.26 18.24 2.45
N GLU A 137 -8.00 17.21 2.90
CA GLU A 137 -9.46 17.07 2.75
C GLU A 137 -10.17 17.44 4.06
#